data_AF-A0A8I2FPS1-F1
#
_entry.id   AF-A0A8I2FPS1-F1
#
_cell.length_a   1.000
_cell.length_b   1.000
_cell.length_c   1.000
_cell.angle_alpha   90.00
_cell.angle_beta   90.00
_cell.angle_gamma   90.00
#
_symmetry.space_group_name_H-M   'P 1'
#
loop_
_entity.id
_entity.type
_entity.pdbx_description
1 polymer ?
#
loop_
_entity_poly.entity_id
_entity_poly.type
_entity_poly.pdbx_seq_one_letter_code
_entity_poly.pdbx_strand_id
1 'polypeptide(L)'
;MGAIKKVLCERELPERELHNSRLFVDLSENVHIHFREIRLMFGVEEFFEFTDVIRESAKEVKKYLKKHPDYNEQEVFDGLLVAGGIKRQTTPLQKSPKPHESKYFPNRLQIELQEEKVIDSIHIHFRDYRLVMNFETFREFTNGMKEALDNLEEFLKENQYNQEEHAFRGVVSQEEWQSERITLGDKIKYKIKKLLGRY
;
A
#
# COMPACT_ATOMS: atom_id res chain seq x y z
N MET A 1 -6.45 -7.15 14.33
CA MET A 1 -6.66 -7.95 13.09
C MET A 1 -8.02 -7.56 12.55
N GLY A 2 -8.18 -7.42 11.22
CA GLY A 2 -9.49 -7.13 10.63
C GLY A 2 -10.50 -8.26 10.88
N ALA A 3 -11.77 -8.02 10.58
CA ALA A 3 -12.81 -9.05 10.65
C ALA A 3 -12.57 -10.12 9.57
N ILE A 4 -12.12 -11.32 9.97
CA ILE A 4 -11.87 -12.45 9.06
C ILE A 4 -13.10 -13.33 8.98
N LYS A 5 -13.60 -13.59 7.76
CA LYS A 5 -14.74 -14.48 7.54
C LYS A 5 -14.36 -15.96 7.52
N LYS A 6 -13.26 -16.29 6.84
CA LYS A 6 -12.70 -17.65 6.71
C LYS A 6 -11.20 -17.55 6.42
N VAL A 7 -10.39 -18.33 7.12
CA VAL A 7 -9.00 -18.57 6.74
C VAL A 7 -9.00 -19.62 5.63
N LEU A 8 -8.46 -19.27 4.46
CA LEU A 8 -8.43 -20.15 3.29
C LEU A 8 -7.22 -21.08 3.28
N CYS A 9 -6.10 -20.65 3.86
CA CYS A 9 -4.88 -21.43 4.02
C CYS A 9 -4.04 -20.73 5.10
N GLU A 10 -3.32 -21.52 5.91
CA GLU A 10 -2.31 -21.03 6.84
C GLU A 10 -1.11 -21.98 6.74
N ARG A 11 0.08 -21.42 6.53
CA ARG A 11 1.33 -22.18 6.40
C ARG A 11 2.47 -21.45 7.07
N GLU A 12 3.36 -22.24 7.65
CA GLU A 12 4.67 -21.77 8.03
C GLU A 12 5.55 -21.68 6.79
N LEU A 13 6.22 -20.55 6.61
CA LEU A 13 7.18 -20.34 5.53
C LEU A 13 8.60 -20.50 6.10
N PRO A 14 9.59 -20.83 5.24
CA PRO A 14 10.99 -20.77 5.63
C PRO A 14 11.37 -19.40 6.20
N GLU A 15 12.43 -19.38 7.00
CA GLU A 15 13.02 -18.14 7.47
C GLU A 15 13.42 -17.24 6.30
N ARG A 16 13.28 -15.92 6.49
CA ARG A 16 13.64 -14.96 5.45
C ARG A 16 15.14 -14.99 5.21
N GLU A 17 15.51 -14.84 3.95
CA GLU A 17 16.90 -14.63 3.58
C GLU A 17 17.47 -13.35 4.22
N LEU A 18 18.71 -13.43 4.70
CA LEU A 18 19.34 -12.31 5.42
C LEU A 18 19.48 -11.05 4.56
N HIS A 19 19.69 -11.19 3.25
CA HIS A 19 19.83 -10.02 2.37
C HIS A 19 18.52 -9.23 2.25
N ASN A 20 17.37 -9.87 2.44
CA ASN A 20 16.06 -9.22 2.47
C ASN A 20 15.86 -8.41 3.76
N SER A 21 16.73 -8.53 4.77
CA SER A 21 16.59 -7.79 6.03
C SER A 21 16.94 -6.29 5.95
N ARG A 22 17.23 -5.77 4.75
CA ARG A 22 17.69 -4.39 4.56
C ARG A 22 16.58 -3.51 3.99
N LEU A 23 16.57 -2.24 4.41
CA LEU A 23 15.78 -1.17 3.79
C LEU A 23 16.72 -0.29 2.98
N PHE A 24 16.53 -0.20 1.67
CA PHE A 24 17.30 0.71 0.82
C PHE A 24 16.49 1.17 -0.39
N VAL A 25 16.98 2.22 -1.04
CA VAL A 25 16.40 2.78 -2.25
C VAL A 25 17.41 2.67 -3.36
N ASP A 26 16.98 2.19 -4.53
CA ASP A 26 17.77 2.28 -5.76
C ASP A 26 17.01 3.11 -6.82
N LEU A 27 17.78 3.67 -7.75
CA LEU A 27 17.27 4.33 -8.93
C LEU A 27 17.67 3.49 -10.14
N SER A 28 16.69 2.78 -10.70
CA SER A 28 16.84 1.91 -11.88
C SER A 28 15.99 2.47 -13.03
N GLU A 29 15.19 1.65 -13.71
CA GLU A 29 14.18 2.10 -14.67
C GLU A 29 13.08 2.96 -14.02
N ASN A 30 12.87 2.78 -12.72
CA ASN A 30 12.04 3.58 -11.85
C ASN A 30 12.66 3.59 -10.43
N VAL A 31 12.06 4.29 -9.46
CA VAL A 31 12.59 4.32 -8.08
C VAL A 31 12.09 3.09 -7.32
N HIS A 32 13.00 2.26 -6.82
CA HIS A 32 12.65 1.07 -6.04
C HIS A 32 12.92 1.30 -4.56
N ILE A 33 11.92 1.09 -3.72
CA ILE A 33 12.13 0.89 -2.28
C ILE A 33 12.18 -0.62 -2.03
N HIS A 34 13.31 -1.11 -1.54
CA HIS A 34 13.50 -2.50 -1.12
C HIS A 34 13.23 -2.60 0.37
N PHE A 35 12.31 -3.47 0.76
CA PHE A 35 12.03 -3.76 2.17
C PHE A 35 11.54 -5.20 2.32
N ARG A 36 12.33 -6.05 3.00
CA ARG A 36 12.03 -7.49 3.06
C ARG A 36 11.96 -8.07 1.64
N GLU A 37 11.02 -8.97 1.40
CA GLU A 37 10.79 -9.57 0.09
C GLU A 37 10.00 -8.65 -0.85
N ILE A 38 9.65 -7.42 -0.42
CA ILE A 38 8.81 -6.49 -1.18
C ILE A 38 9.68 -5.41 -1.81
N ARG A 39 9.46 -5.16 -3.09
CA ARG A 39 9.92 -3.96 -3.78
C ARG A 39 8.73 -3.13 -4.23
N LEU A 40 8.73 -1.86 -3.86
CA LEU A 40 7.75 -0.86 -4.30
C LEU A 40 8.36 -0.01 -5.40
N MET A 41 7.66 0.13 -6.52
CA MET A 41 8.12 0.81 -7.72
C MET A 41 7.39 2.14 -7.90
N PHE A 42 8.12 3.25 -8.09
CA PHE A 42 7.54 4.60 -8.19
C PHE A 42 8.07 5.38 -9.38
N GLY A 43 7.22 6.26 -9.94
CA GLY A 43 7.72 7.39 -10.71
C GLY A 43 8.52 8.36 -9.83
N VAL A 44 9.48 9.10 -10.39
CA VAL A 44 10.36 10.00 -9.61
C VAL A 44 9.57 11.07 -8.81
N GLU A 45 8.60 11.74 -9.44
CA GLU A 45 7.79 12.76 -8.73
C GLU A 45 6.88 12.14 -7.67
N GLU A 46 6.32 10.97 -7.96
CA GLU A 46 5.48 10.19 -7.05
C GLU A 46 6.28 9.73 -5.83
N PHE A 47 7.54 9.30 -6.02
CA PHE A 47 8.45 8.95 -4.94
C PHE A 47 8.72 10.13 -4.00
N PHE A 48 8.96 11.33 -4.53
CA PHE A 48 9.15 12.51 -3.68
C PHE A 48 7.89 12.85 -2.88
N GLU A 49 6.72 12.78 -3.50
CA GLU A 49 5.46 13.01 -2.78
C GLU A 49 5.22 11.94 -1.70
N PHE A 50 5.45 10.67 -2.04
CA PHE A 50 5.37 9.55 -1.11
C PHE A 50 6.28 9.77 0.11
N THR A 51 7.56 10.09 -0.11
CA THR A 51 8.52 10.31 0.97
C THR A 51 8.17 11.51 1.85
N ASP A 52 7.63 12.58 1.27
CA ASP A 52 7.11 13.72 2.02
C ASP A 52 5.94 13.31 2.93
N VAL A 53 4.98 12.54 2.41
CA VAL A 53 3.85 12.03 3.19
C VAL A 53 4.34 11.14 4.35
N ILE A 54 5.26 10.20 4.07
CA ILE A 54 5.83 9.31 5.09
C ILE A 54 6.59 10.11 6.16
N ARG A 55 7.40 11.10 5.76
CA ARG A 55 8.13 11.96 6.70
C ARG A 55 7.16 12.70 7.64
N GLU A 56 6.10 13.29 7.10
CA GLU A 56 5.10 13.97 7.93
C GLU A 56 4.31 12.97 8.78
N SER A 57 4.00 11.77 8.27
CA SER A 57 3.36 10.70 9.06
C SER A 57 4.21 10.36 10.29
N ALA A 58 5.51 10.16 10.11
CA ALA A 58 6.41 9.81 11.20
C ALA A 58 6.41 10.86 12.32
N LYS A 59 6.34 12.16 11.96
CA LYS A 59 6.21 13.25 12.95
C LYS A 59 4.89 13.16 13.71
N GLU A 60 3.79 12.89 13.02
CA GLU A 60 2.47 12.79 13.64
C GLU A 60 2.32 11.55 14.52
N VAL A 61 2.83 10.40 14.10
CA VAL A 61 2.87 9.18 14.93
C VAL A 61 3.66 9.44 16.22
N LYS A 62 4.84 10.06 16.14
CA LYS A 62 5.62 10.43 17.34
C LYS A 62 4.82 11.34 18.28
N LYS A 63 4.09 12.33 17.74
CA LYS A 63 3.21 13.20 18.54
C LYS A 63 2.06 12.41 19.17
N TYR A 64 1.50 11.44 18.45
CA TYR A 64 0.45 10.58 18.95
C TYR A 64 0.94 9.74 20.13
N LEU A 65 2.05 9.00 19.96
CA LEU A 65 2.63 8.14 21.00
C LEU A 65 3.02 8.94 22.25
N LYS A 66 3.53 10.18 22.09
CA LYS A 66 3.80 11.06 23.24
C LYS A 66 2.55 11.37 24.07
N LYS A 67 1.37 11.41 23.44
CA LYS A 67 0.08 11.71 24.10
C LYS A 67 -0.61 10.45 24.64
N HIS A 68 -0.19 9.27 24.21
CA HIS A 68 -0.78 7.98 24.56
C HIS A 68 0.35 7.05 25.01
N PRO A 69 0.96 7.33 26.19
CA PRO A 69 2.11 6.58 26.69
C PRO A 69 1.77 5.13 27.06
N ASP A 70 0.49 4.82 27.17
CA ASP A 70 -0.11 3.50 27.41
C ASP A 70 -0.34 2.70 26.13
N TYR A 71 -0.06 3.26 24.95
CA TYR A 71 -0.13 2.51 23.69
C TYR A 71 0.90 1.39 23.67
N ASN A 72 0.43 0.16 23.44
CA ASN A 72 1.27 -1.00 23.15
C ASN A 72 0.86 -1.63 21.82
N GLU A 73 1.87 -2.04 21.05
CA GLU A 73 1.66 -2.77 19.81
C GLU A 73 0.95 -4.10 20.11
N GLN A 74 0.07 -4.53 19.20
CA GLN A 74 -0.74 -5.75 19.33
C GLN A 74 -1.82 -5.76 20.42
N GLU A 75 -2.01 -4.69 21.19
CA GLU A 75 -3.11 -4.60 22.16
C GLU A 75 -4.32 -3.83 21.61
N VAL A 76 -4.13 -3.06 20.54
CA VAL A 76 -5.19 -2.34 19.82
C VAL A 76 -5.56 -3.12 18.57
N PHE A 77 -6.71 -3.81 18.61
CA PHE A 77 -7.15 -4.68 17.52
C PHE A 77 -8.07 -4.00 16.50
N ASP A 78 -8.69 -2.88 16.90
CA ASP A 78 -9.48 -2.00 16.04
C ASP A 78 -8.58 -1.01 15.30
N GLY A 79 -8.93 -0.69 14.05
CA GLY A 79 -8.14 0.19 13.20
C GLY A 79 -8.10 1.63 13.71
N LEU A 80 -7.04 2.00 14.43
CA LEU A 80 -6.80 3.38 14.82
C LEU A 80 -6.19 4.18 13.65
N LEU A 81 -6.94 5.16 13.15
CA LEU A 81 -6.45 6.08 12.12
C LEU A 81 -5.59 7.20 12.74
N VAL A 82 -4.28 6.97 12.78
CA VAL A 82 -3.29 7.98 13.17
C VAL A 82 -2.73 8.75 11.96
N ALA A 83 -1.90 9.76 12.21
CA ALA A 83 -1.12 10.44 11.18
C ALA A 83 -1.97 11.00 10.03
N GLY A 84 -2.88 11.93 10.35
CA GLY A 84 -3.74 12.62 9.39
C GLY A 84 -5.09 11.95 9.14
N GLY A 85 -5.33 10.78 9.73
CA GLY A 85 -6.65 10.18 9.88
C GLY A 85 -7.38 9.95 8.55
N ILE A 86 -8.70 10.11 8.59
CA ILE A 86 -9.59 9.97 7.41
C ILE A 86 -9.11 10.80 6.22
N LYS A 87 -8.66 12.04 6.44
CA LYS A 87 -8.25 12.92 5.35
C LYS A 87 -7.10 12.33 4.52
N ARG A 88 -6.09 11.74 5.16
CA ARG A 88 -4.99 11.09 4.43
C ARG A 88 -5.41 9.81 3.73
N GLN A 89 -6.42 9.13 4.26
CA GLN A 89 -6.98 7.94 3.63
C GLN A 89 -7.77 8.28 2.35
N THR A 90 -8.40 9.46 2.29
CA THR A 90 -9.27 9.85 1.18
C THR A 90 -8.62 10.79 0.17
N THR A 91 -7.45 11.38 0.48
CA THR A 91 -6.75 12.30 -0.44
C THR A 91 -5.71 11.54 -1.26
N PRO A 92 -5.91 11.39 -2.60
CA PRO A 92 -4.90 10.77 -3.46
C PRO A 92 -3.63 11.63 -3.55
N LEU A 93 -2.54 11.01 -4.00
CA LEU A 93 -1.31 11.73 -4.35
C LEU A 93 -1.60 12.73 -5.48
N GLN A 94 -1.04 13.93 -5.38
CA GLN A 94 -1.19 14.99 -6.37
C GLN A 94 -0.48 14.65 -7.69
N LYS A 95 0.68 13.99 -7.60
CA LYS A 95 1.50 13.55 -8.74
C LYS A 95 1.04 12.22 -9.32
N SER A 96 0.24 11.47 -8.56
CA SER A 96 -0.42 10.22 -8.98
C SER A 96 -1.92 10.27 -8.64
N PRO A 97 -2.69 11.18 -9.26
CA PRO A 97 -4.09 11.45 -8.88
C PRO A 97 -5.04 10.31 -9.24
N LYS A 98 -4.60 9.40 -10.10
CA LYS A 98 -5.26 8.15 -10.42
C LYS A 98 -4.39 6.99 -9.91
N PRO A 99 -4.33 6.74 -8.60
CA PRO A 99 -3.43 5.74 -8.02
C PRO A 99 -3.73 4.30 -8.47
N HIS A 100 -4.85 4.07 -9.15
CA HIS A 100 -5.19 2.79 -9.78
C HIS A 100 -4.59 2.62 -11.19
N GLU A 101 -4.02 3.67 -11.78
CA GLU A 101 -3.36 3.66 -13.09
C GLU A 101 -1.84 3.81 -12.89
N SER A 102 -1.11 2.69 -12.79
CA SER A 102 0.36 2.75 -12.76
C SER A 102 0.91 3.18 -14.13
N LYS A 103 1.85 4.13 -14.13
CA LYS A 103 2.49 4.60 -15.37
C LYS A 103 3.25 3.49 -16.11
N TYR A 104 3.83 2.55 -15.37
CA TYR A 104 4.59 1.43 -15.91
C TYR A 104 3.95 0.11 -15.47
N PHE A 105 3.85 -0.83 -16.41
CA PHE A 105 3.36 -2.19 -16.15
C PHE A 105 2.00 -2.31 -15.41
N PRO A 106 0.97 -1.49 -15.74
CA PRO A 106 -0.27 -1.39 -14.94
C PRO A 106 -1.04 -2.70 -14.79
N ASN A 107 -0.89 -3.62 -15.75
CA ASN A 107 -1.62 -4.89 -15.80
C ASN A 107 -0.67 -6.10 -15.83
N ARG A 108 0.59 -5.93 -15.41
CA ARG A 108 1.58 -7.01 -15.49
C ARG A 108 1.39 -8.01 -14.36
N LEU A 109 1.24 -9.29 -14.73
CA LEU A 109 1.55 -10.43 -13.89
C LEU A 109 2.67 -11.21 -14.59
N GLN A 110 3.81 -11.37 -13.93
CA GLN A 110 4.96 -12.05 -14.50
C GLN A 110 5.73 -12.78 -13.40
N ILE A 111 6.15 -14.02 -13.66
CA ILE A 111 7.01 -14.79 -12.75
C ILE A 111 8.30 -15.10 -13.50
N GLU A 112 9.44 -14.74 -12.92
CA GLU A 112 10.75 -14.85 -13.54
C GLU A 112 11.68 -15.70 -12.67
N LEU A 113 12.42 -16.60 -13.32
CA LEU A 113 13.63 -17.19 -12.75
C LEU A 113 14.81 -16.27 -13.10
N GLN A 114 15.54 -15.84 -12.08
CA GLN A 114 16.72 -14.99 -12.20
C GLN A 114 17.99 -15.83 -12.41
N GLU A 115 19.04 -15.15 -12.86
CA GLU A 115 20.39 -15.69 -13.03
C GLU A 115 20.92 -16.37 -11.75
N GLU A 116 21.81 -17.35 -11.89
CA GLU A 116 22.23 -18.25 -10.78
C GLU A 116 22.94 -17.54 -9.62
N LYS A 117 23.39 -16.30 -9.83
CA LYS A 117 24.08 -15.48 -8.82
C LYS A 117 23.13 -14.64 -7.98
N VAL A 118 21.83 -14.61 -8.31
CA VAL A 118 20.82 -13.86 -7.55
C VAL A 118 20.30 -14.74 -6.43
N ILE A 119 20.40 -14.25 -5.18
CA ILE A 119 19.98 -15.01 -3.99
C ILE A 119 18.46 -15.25 -4.02
N ASP A 120 17.67 -14.22 -4.36
CA ASP A 120 16.24 -14.38 -4.65
C ASP A 120 16.02 -14.81 -6.10
N SER A 121 16.19 -16.10 -6.36
CA SER A 121 16.10 -16.62 -7.72
C SER A 121 14.72 -16.45 -8.36
N ILE A 122 13.66 -16.26 -7.59
CA ILE A 122 12.30 -16.08 -8.13
C ILE A 122 11.80 -14.66 -7.90
N HIS A 123 11.40 -13.99 -8.98
CA HIS A 123 10.72 -12.70 -8.94
C HIS A 123 9.27 -12.83 -9.41
N ILE A 124 8.32 -12.45 -8.57
CA ILE A 124 6.91 -12.31 -8.93
C ILE A 124 6.61 -10.83 -9.08
N HIS A 125 6.34 -10.39 -10.30
CA HIS A 125 5.84 -9.05 -10.58
C HIS A 125 4.31 -9.08 -10.62
N PHE A 126 3.69 -8.26 -9.78
CA PHE A 126 2.25 -8.02 -9.77
C PHE A 126 2.03 -6.52 -9.79
N ARG A 127 1.78 -5.97 -10.98
CA ARG A 127 1.70 -4.52 -11.24
C ARG A 127 2.99 -3.78 -10.81
N ASP A 128 2.85 -2.85 -9.87
CA ASP A 128 3.86 -2.00 -9.22
C ASP A 128 4.56 -2.69 -8.04
N TYR A 129 4.19 -3.93 -7.73
CA TYR A 129 4.84 -4.75 -6.71
C TYR A 129 5.76 -5.79 -7.35
N ARG A 130 6.90 -6.01 -6.69
CA ARG A 130 7.73 -7.20 -6.92
C ARG A 130 7.93 -7.94 -5.62
N LEU A 131 7.62 -9.23 -5.63
CA LEU A 131 7.98 -10.16 -4.56
C LEU A 131 9.21 -10.93 -5.00
N VAL A 132 10.19 -11.05 -4.11
CA VAL A 132 11.43 -11.76 -4.38
C VAL A 132 11.64 -12.85 -3.34
N MET A 133 12.01 -14.04 -3.78
CA MET A 133 12.08 -15.20 -2.89
C MET A 133 13.03 -16.28 -3.42
N ASN A 134 13.49 -17.14 -2.51
CA ASN A 134 14.21 -18.36 -2.86
C ASN A 134 13.26 -19.46 -3.37
N PHE A 135 13.82 -20.57 -3.87
CA PHE A 135 13.04 -21.67 -4.43
C PHE A 135 12.11 -22.36 -3.43
N GLU A 136 12.55 -22.53 -2.19
CA GLU A 136 11.77 -23.25 -1.17
C GLU A 136 10.55 -22.42 -0.77
N THR A 137 10.76 -21.13 -0.51
CA THR A 137 9.70 -20.16 -0.21
C THR A 137 8.71 -20.05 -1.37
N PHE A 138 9.18 -20.04 -2.63
CA PHE A 138 8.30 -20.03 -3.78
C PHE A 138 7.41 -21.28 -3.88
N ARG A 139 7.95 -22.45 -3.57
CA ARG A 139 7.16 -23.70 -3.56
C ARG A 139 6.06 -23.65 -2.50
N GLU A 140 6.39 -23.27 -1.27
CA GLU A 140 5.38 -23.18 -0.21
C GLU A 140 4.35 -22.08 -0.47
N PHE A 141 4.79 -20.93 -0.97
CA PHE A 141 3.89 -19.85 -1.39
C PHE A 141 2.90 -20.33 -2.46
N THR A 142 3.39 -20.97 -3.54
CA THR A 142 2.51 -21.42 -4.63
C THR A 142 1.59 -22.57 -4.22
N ASN A 143 2.06 -23.50 -3.39
CA ASN A 143 1.21 -24.54 -2.82
C ASN A 143 0.10 -23.95 -1.95
N GLY A 144 0.43 -22.99 -1.07
CA GLY A 144 -0.54 -22.31 -0.23
C GLY A 144 -1.57 -21.50 -1.03
N MET A 145 -1.13 -20.81 -2.10
CA MET A 145 -2.02 -20.07 -3.01
C MET A 145 -3.00 -21.00 -3.74
N LYS A 146 -2.52 -22.17 -4.19
CA LYS A 146 -3.37 -23.19 -4.80
C LYS A 146 -4.41 -23.73 -3.83
N GLU A 147 -3.97 -24.14 -2.64
CA GLU A 147 -4.87 -24.63 -1.59
C GLU A 147 -5.91 -23.58 -1.19
N ALA A 148 -5.50 -22.32 -1.07
CA ALA A 148 -6.41 -21.22 -0.75
C ALA A 148 -7.50 -21.04 -1.83
N LEU A 149 -7.14 -21.20 -3.11
CA LEU A 149 -8.09 -21.15 -4.22
C LEU A 149 -9.09 -22.31 -4.15
N ASP A 150 -8.59 -23.54 -4.00
CA ASP A 150 -9.42 -24.74 -3.88
C ASP A 150 -10.40 -24.62 -2.70
N ASN A 151 -9.93 -24.15 -1.55
CA ASN A 151 -10.75 -23.94 -0.35
C ASN A 151 -11.78 -22.80 -0.49
N LEU A 152 -11.48 -21.78 -1.29
CA LEU A 152 -12.42 -20.71 -1.59
C LEU A 152 -13.54 -21.21 -2.50
N GLU A 153 -13.19 -21.94 -3.57
CA GLU A 153 -14.16 -22.52 -4.49
C GLU A 153 -15.11 -23.49 -3.77
N GLU A 154 -14.58 -24.32 -2.88
CA GLU A 154 -15.40 -25.21 -2.06
C GLU A 154 -16.33 -24.44 -1.13
N PHE A 155 -15.81 -23.42 -0.44
CA PHE A 155 -16.63 -22.59 0.44
C PHE A 155 -17.80 -21.93 -0.30
N LEU A 156 -17.57 -21.43 -1.52
CA LEU A 156 -18.59 -20.74 -2.32
C LEU A 156 -19.66 -21.68 -2.90
N LYS A 157 -19.45 -23.00 -2.92
CA LYS A 157 -20.51 -23.97 -3.30
C LYS A 157 -21.63 -24.02 -2.26
N GLU A 158 -21.28 -23.88 -0.99
CA GLU A 158 -22.19 -24.04 0.14
C GLU A 158 -22.60 -22.71 0.78
N ASN A 159 -21.88 -21.63 0.49
CA ASN A 159 -22.05 -20.34 1.15
C ASN A 159 -22.23 -19.21 0.11
N GLN A 160 -23.22 -18.35 0.33
CA GLN A 160 -23.31 -17.09 -0.40
C GLN A 160 -22.33 -16.08 0.21
N TYR A 161 -21.50 -15.48 -0.64
CA TYR A 161 -20.66 -14.33 -0.28
C TYR A 161 -21.21 -13.09 -0.98
N ASN A 162 -22.11 -12.38 -0.30
CA ASN A 162 -22.63 -11.10 -0.77
C ASN A 162 -21.68 -10.00 -0.31
N GLN A 163 -20.89 -9.45 -1.23
CA GLN A 163 -20.03 -8.32 -0.92
C GLN A 163 -20.92 -7.11 -0.61
N GLU A 164 -20.91 -6.66 0.65
CA GLU A 164 -21.58 -5.42 1.04
C GLU A 164 -20.72 -4.21 0.62
N GLU A 165 -21.35 -3.25 -0.05
CA GLU A 165 -20.71 -1.97 -0.32
C GLU A 165 -20.58 -1.19 0.99
N HIS A 166 -19.34 -0.84 1.34
CA HIS A 166 -19.10 -0.02 2.50
C HIS A 166 -19.52 1.42 2.18
N ALA A 167 -20.50 1.98 2.90
CA ALA A 167 -21.04 3.32 2.65
C ALA A 167 -19.98 4.44 2.60
N PHE A 168 -18.84 4.23 3.28
CA PHE A 168 -17.70 5.15 3.32
C PHE A 168 -16.69 4.96 2.17
N ARG A 169 -16.83 3.90 1.36
CA ARG A 169 -15.99 3.59 0.19
C ARG A 169 -16.79 3.68 -1.11
N GLY A 170 -17.76 4.60 -1.17
CA GLY A 170 -18.33 5.01 -2.45
C GLY A 170 -17.19 5.36 -3.40
N VAL A 171 -17.35 5.03 -4.68
CA VAL A 171 -16.44 5.50 -5.74
C VAL A 171 -16.34 7.01 -5.55
N VAL A 172 -15.18 7.52 -5.10
CA VAL A 172 -14.94 8.96 -5.09
C VAL A 172 -15.08 9.37 -6.55
N SER A 173 -16.19 10.02 -6.89
CA SER A 173 -16.43 10.39 -8.26
C SER A 173 -15.34 11.37 -8.67
N GLN A 174 -14.90 11.28 -9.92
CA GLN A 174 -13.89 12.21 -10.44
C GLN A 174 -14.34 13.68 -10.29
N GLU A 175 -15.65 13.92 -10.24
CA GLU A 175 -16.30 15.20 -10.01
C GLU A 175 -16.22 15.67 -8.55
N GLU A 176 -16.48 14.80 -7.57
CA GLU A 176 -16.25 15.09 -6.15
C GLU A 176 -14.78 15.45 -5.89
N TRP A 177 -13.85 14.71 -6.52
CA TRP A 177 -12.41 14.97 -6.46
C TRP A 177 -12.02 16.36 -7.04
N GLN A 178 -12.64 16.79 -8.15
CA GLN A 178 -12.36 18.10 -8.75
C GLN A 178 -13.00 19.27 -7.98
N SER A 179 -14.18 19.06 -7.38
CA SER A 179 -14.89 20.09 -6.63
C SER A 179 -14.17 20.50 -5.32
N GLU A 180 -13.47 19.56 -4.67
CA GLU A 180 -12.61 19.86 -3.52
C GLU A 180 -11.33 20.63 -3.91
N ARG A 181 -10.81 20.42 -5.13
CA ARG A 181 -9.69 21.20 -5.68
C ARG A 181 -10.05 22.67 -5.88
N ILE A 182 -11.27 22.95 -6.35
CA ILE A 182 -11.77 24.32 -6.57
C ILE A 182 -11.93 25.04 -5.22
N THR A 183 -12.52 24.39 -4.23
CA THR A 183 -12.74 25.01 -2.91
C THR A 183 -11.46 25.23 -2.09
N LEU A 184 -10.41 24.41 -2.27
CA LEU A 184 -9.12 24.66 -1.61
C LEU A 184 -8.31 25.76 -2.32
N GLY A 185 -8.34 25.81 -3.65
CA GLY A 185 -7.73 26.88 -4.45
C GLY A 185 -8.34 28.26 -4.17
N ASP A 186 -9.65 28.31 -3.96
CA ASP A 186 -10.36 29.54 -3.62
C ASP A 186 -10.13 29.97 -2.16
N LYS A 187 -10.00 29.03 -1.22
CA LYS A 187 -9.61 29.34 0.17
C LYS A 187 -8.18 29.89 0.28
N ILE A 188 -7.25 29.45 -0.57
CA ILE A 188 -5.89 29.99 -0.61
C ILE A 188 -5.87 31.38 -1.25
N LYS A 189 -6.61 31.61 -2.36
CA LYS A 189 -6.76 32.95 -2.95
C LYS A 189 -7.43 33.94 -2.00
N TYR A 190 -8.41 33.51 -1.21
CA TYR A 190 -9.09 34.36 -0.23
C TYR A 190 -8.15 34.73 0.95
N LYS A 191 -7.29 33.82 1.41
CA LYS A 191 -6.30 34.10 2.45
C LYS A 191 -5.16 35.02 1.97
N ILE A 192 -4.72 34.86 0.71
CA ILE A 192 -3.67 35.72 0.11
C ILE A 192 -4.20 37.13 -0.19
N LYS A 193 -5.44 37.30 -0.69
CA LYS A 193 -6.05 38.64 -0.84
C LYS A 193 -6.23 39.37 0.50
N LYS A 194 -6.57 38.64 1.57
CA LYS A 194 -6.72 39.23 2.91
C LYS A 194 -5.39 39.59 3.58
N LEU A 195 -4.29 38.92 3.21
CA LEU A 195 -2.93 39.22 3.70
C LEU A 195 -2.19 40.28 2.89
N LEU A 196 -2.53 40.47 1.61
CA LEU A 196 -1.86 41.43 0.72
C LEU A 196 -2.53 42.81 0.61
N GLY A 197 -3.60 43.07 1.38
CA GLY A 197 -4.10 44.43 1.63
C GLY A 197 -4.26 45.30 0.38
N ARG A 198 -4.93 44.81 -0.65
CA ARG A 198 -5.36 45.63 -1.79
C ARG A 198 -6.85 45.42 -2.03
N TYR A 199 -7.61 46.47 -1.73
CA TYR A 199 -8.96 46.68 -2.25
C TYR A 199 -8.93 46.66 -3.78
#